data_AF-A0A3Q3KFG7-F1
#
_entry.id   AF-A0A3Q3KFG7-F1
#
_cell.length_a   1.000
_cell.length_b   1.000
_cell.length_c   1.000
_cell.angle_alpha   90.00
_cell.angle_beta   90.00
_cell.angle_gamma   90.00
#
_symmetry.space_group_name_H-M   'P 1'
#
loop_
_entity.id
_entity.type
_entity.pdbx_description
1 polymer ?
#
loop_
_entity_poly.entity_id
_entity_poly.type
_entity_poly.pdbx_seq_one_letter_code
_entity_poly.pdbx_strand_id
1 'polypeptide(L)'
;MAARYTPCCAGWVGPTVLLCVYGFFSMMRPIEPFLTEFFTGPYKNLTATQVTTQVYPVLTYFSLVFLIPVLLVTDLLRYKPVIVLQGLSYVTAFLLVLLGSGIRAAQVALFSYSIAMAADVAYFTYIYSVVQPSYYQRVTSYVRGANLLGYAVGALLAQILQSLGGVSLYCLAFVTLISVSIALITSLLLPMPKTSLFIKENYSVQQRNADEDADKSESQYYIWVWSVTAARHIGRMFTRLVLDCKQCYSSVAVLFFCIWAATGRCGFYQVASYVQLLWLYIQPHNFTAYNGGVDGIGTLISLLILWACWSIFLFGLCGYSRA
;
A
#
# COMPACT_ATOMS: atom_id res chain seq x y z
N MET A 1 -15.22 -5.57 35.04
CA MET A 1 -14.50 -6.69 34.37
C MET A 1 -14.58 -6.47 32.87
N ALA A 2 -13.54 -5.89 32.27
CA ALA A 2 -13.47 -5.69 30.82
C ALA A 2 -12.94 -6.98 30.16
N ALA A 3 -13.70 -7.51 29.21
CA ALA A 3 -13.34 -8.69 28.44
C ALA A 3 -11.98 -8.45 27.75
N ARG A 4 -10.96 -9.19 28.19
CA ARG A 4 -9.67 -9.24 27.51
C ARG A 4 -9.88 -10.05 26.23
N TYR A 5 -9.90 -9.38 25.09
CA TYR A 5 -9.62 -10.04 23.82
C TYR A 5 -8.14 -10.42 23.84
N THR A 6 -7.82 -11.62 24.34
CA THR A 6 -6.53 -12.28 24.12
C THR A 6 -6.63 -13.07 22.83
N PRO A 7 -6.05 -12.61 21.71
CA PRO A 7 -5.94 -13.47 20.54
C PRO A 7 -5.06 -14.67 20.89
N CYS A 8 -5.41 -15.88 20.42
CA CYS A 8 -4.76 -17.17 20.68
C CYS A 8 -3.26 -17.25 20.36
N CYS A 9 -2.61 -16.18 19.92
CA CYS A 9 -1.18 -16.11 19.65
C CYS A 9 -0.55 -14.98 20.47
N ALA A 10 -0.15 -15.27 21.71
CA ALA A 10 0.47 -14.33 22.64
C ALA A 10 1.92 -13.91 22.26
N GLY A 11 2.22 -13.76 20.97
CA GLY A 11 3.55 -13.41 20.46
C GLY A 11 3.52 -12.63 19.14
N TRP A 12 4.66 -12.05 18.76
CA TRP A 12 4.86 -11.26 17.53
C TRP A 12 4.46 -12.01 16.24
N VAL A 13 4.38 -13.33 16.30
CA VAL A 13 4.02 -14.23 15.19
C VAL A 13 2.59 -13.98 14.70
N GLY A 14 1.61 -13.81 15.60
CA GLY A 14 0.19 -13.66 15.20
C GLY A 14 -0.05 -12.45 14.28
N PRO A 15 0.32 -11.23 14.70
CA PRO A 15 0.24 -10.05 13.84
C PRO A 15 1.11 -10.16 12.57
N THR A 16 2.27 -10.82 12.66
CA THR A 16 3.15 -11.04 11.51
C THR A 16 2.49 -11.91 10.44
N VAL A 17 1.82 -13.00 10.82
CA VAL A 17 1.10 -13.88 9.88
C VAL A 17 -0.01 -13.10 9.18
N LEU A 18 -0.81 -12.34 9.92
CA LEU A 18 -1.86 -11.50 9.33
C LEU A 18 -1.29 -10.46 8.35
N LEU A 19 -0.14 -9.86 8.66
CA LEU A 19 0.53 -8.95 7.75
C LEU A 19 1.03 -9.66 6.49
N CYS A 20 1.66 -10.81 6.62
CA CYS A 20 2.09 -11.59 5.45
C CYS A 20 0.91 -12.00 4.56
N VAL A 21 -0.22 -12.42 5.16
CA VAL A 21 -1.45 -12.75 4.40
C VAL A 21 -1.98 -11.52 3.67
N TYR A 22 -2.11 -10.38 4.37
CA TYR A 22 -2.51 -9.12 3.74
C TYR A 22 -1.57 -8.72 2.60
N GLY A 23 -0.27 -8.76 2.84
CA GLY A 23 0.78 -8.41 1.87
C GLY A 23 0.77 -9.29 0.63
N PHE A 24 0.60 -10.60 0.82
CA PHE A 24 0.47 -11.56 -0.27
C PHE A 24 -0.75 -11.26 -1.14
N PHE A 25 -1.94 -11.17 -0.53
CA PHE A 25 -3.19 -10.98 -1.29
C PHE A 25 -3.34 -9.56 -1.87
N SER A 26 -2.80 -8.53 -1.21
CA SER A 26 -2.81 -7.17 -1.75
C SER A 26 -1.91 -7.01 -2.97
N MET A 27 -0.84 -7.83 -3.07
CA MET A 27 0.12 -7.82 -4.18
C MET A 27 -0.14 -8.89 -5.24
N MET A 28 -0.91 -9.94 -4.93
CA MET A 28 -1.36 -10.93 -5.92
C MET A 28 -2.40 -10.32 -6.85
N ARG A 29 -1.93 -9.61 -7.88
CA ARG A 29 -2.76 -8.88 -8.84
C ARG A 29 -2.45 -9.34 -10.27
N PRO A 30 -2.99 -10.50 -10.70
CA PRO A 30 -2.73 -11.10 -12.02
C PRO A 30 -2.97 -10.19 -13.23
N ILE A 31 -3.86 -9.20 -13.11
CA ILE A 31 -4.15 -8.29 -14.24
C ILE A 31 -3.05 -7.26 -14.49
N GLU A 32 -2.18 -6.95 -13.53
CA GLU A 32 -1.20 -5.85 -13.65
C GLU A 32 -0.23 -5.99 -14.84
N PRO A 33 0.36 -7.18 -15.11
CA PRO A 33 1.20 -7.40 -16.30
C PRO A 33 0.45 -7.24 -17.64
N PHE A 34 -0.89 -7.16 -17.60
CA PHE A 34 -1.75 -7.06 -18.76
C PHE A 34 -2.68 -5.84 -18.70
N LEU A 35 -2.45 -4.92 -17.77
CA LEU A 35 -3.37 -3.81 -17.52
C LEU A 35 -3.43 -2.85 -18.72
N THR A 36 -2.29 -2.62 -19.37
CA THR A 36 -2.24 -1.84 -20.61
C THR A 36 -3.11 -2.48 -21.69
N GLU A 37 -2.97 -3.79 -21.87
CA GLU A 37 -3.75 -4.55 -22.85
C GLU A 37 -5.23 -4.58 -22.50
N PHE A 38 -5.58 -4.63 -21.22
CA PHE A 38 -6.97 -4.56 -20.78
C PHE A 38 -7.61 -3.22 -21.17
N PHE A 39 -6.86 -2.11 -21.09
CA PHE A 39 -7.34 -0.79 -21.51
C PHE A 39 -7.39 -0.63 -23.03
N THR A 40 -6.38 -1.12 -23.76
CA THR A 40 -6.30 -0.96 -25.23
C THR A 40 -7.05 -2.05 -26.00
N GLY A 41 -7.39 -3.15 -25.34
CA GLY A 41 -8.07 -4.29 -25.91
C GLY A 41 -9.57 -4.06 -26.11
N PRO A 42 -10.30 -5.11 -26.54
CA PRO A 42 -11.70 -5.00 -26.94
C PRO A 42 -12.65 -4.60 -25.80
N TYR A 43 -12.23 -4.77 -24.55
CA TYR A 43 -13.07 -4.52 -23.37
C TYR A 43 -13.27 -3.03 -23.08
N LYS A 44 -12.21 -2.22 -23.22
CA LYS A 44 -12.25 -0.78 -22.92
C LYS A 44 -11.99 0.09 -24.14
N ASN A 45 -11.36 -0.47 -25.17
CA ASN A 45 -11.14 0.14 -26.48
C ASN A 45 -10.56 1.57 -26.40
N LEU A 46 -9.61 1.78 -25.49
CA LEU A 46 -8.87 3.04 -25.40
C LEU A 46 -7.67 3.00 -26.34
N THR A 47 -7.33 4.14 -26.92
CA THR A 47 -6.09 4.22 -27.72
C THR A 47 -4.87 4.17 -26.80
N ALA A 48 -3.77 3.57 -27.28
CA ALA A 48 -2.52 3.54 -26.52
C ALA A 48 -2.08 4.95 -26.10
N THR A 49 -2.24 5.95 -26.98
CA THR A 49 -1.92 7.35 -26.70
C THR A 49 -2.78 7.95 -25.60
N GLN A 50 -4.09 7.64 -25.53
CA GLN A 50 -4.94 8.07 -24.42
C GLN A 50 -4.50 7.45 -23.10
N VAL A 51 -4.12 6.16 -23.10
CA VAL A 51 -3.64 5.49 -21.88
C VAL A 51 -2.35 6.15 -21.37
N THR A 52 -1.40 6.43 -22.27
CA THR A 52 -0.11 7.02 -21.89
C THR A 52 -0.22 8.47 -21.43
N THR A 53 -1.07 9.27 -22.08
CA THR A 53 -1.12 10.73 -21.86
C THR A 53 -2.17 11.15 -20.83
N GLN A 54 -3.25 10.38 -20.66
CA GLN A 54 -4.39 10.80 -19.84
C GLN A 54 -4.66 9.89 -18.65
N VAL A 55 -4.27 8.61 -18.71
CA VAL A 55 -4.65 7.59 -17.73
C VAL A 55 -3.48 7.32 -16.76
N TYR A 56 -2.33 6.85 -17.24
CA TYR A 56 -1.16 6.58 -16.37
C TYR A 56 -0.59 7.80 -15.63
N PRO A 57 -0.58 9.03 -16.19
CA PRO A 57 -0.11 10.19 -15.45
C PRO A 57 -0.94 10.48 -14.19
N VAL A 58 -2.25 10.17 -14.20
CA VAL A 58 -3.11 10.29 -13.01
C VAL A 58 -2.55 9.44 -11.88
N LEU A 59 -2.23 8.17 -12.15
CA LEU A 59 -1.64 7.29 -11.15
C LEU A 59 -0.34 7.89 -10.56
N THR A 60 0.58 8.32 -11.42
CA THR A 60 1.89 8.82 -10.98
C THR A 60 1.79 10.14 -10.21
N TYR A 61 1.05 11.12 -10.72
CA TYR A 61 0.95 12.43 -10.06
C TYR A 61 0.16 12.37 -8.76
N PHE A 62 -0.98 11.69 -8.75
CA PHE A 62 -1.79 11.61 -7.53
C PHE A 62 -1.13 10.74 -6.47
N SER A 63 -0.41 9.67 -6.83
CA SER A 63 0.33 8.88 -5.82
C SER A 63 1.40 9.73 -5.13
N LEU A 64 2.10 10.61 -5.87
CA LEU A 64 3.07 11.54 -5.30
C LEU A 64 2.38 12.57 -4.37
N VAL A 65 1.28 13.17 -4.81
CA VAL A 65 0.52 14.14 -4.00
C VAL A 65 -0.02 13.49 -2.73
N PHE A 66 -0.50 12.24 -2.80
CA PHE A 66 -1.08 11.53 -1.67
C PHE A 66 -0.06 11.03 -0.65
N LEU A 67 1.25 11.00 -0.95
CA LEU A 67 2.26 10.61 0.05
C LEU A 67 2.23 11.51 1.29
N ILE A 68 2.09 12.83 1.13
CA ILE A 68 2.05 13.79 2.24
C ILE A 68 0.83 13.59 3.15
N PRO A 69 -0.43 13.62 2.65
CA PRO A 69 -1.59 13.42 3.50
C PRO A 69 -1.63 12.01 4.08
N VAL A 70 -1.24 10.97 3.34
CA VAL A 70 -1.18 9.61 3.89
C VAL A 70 -0.21 9.53 5.06
N LEU A 71 0.97 10.16 4.96
CA LEU A 71 1.95 10.17 6.04
C LEU A 71 1.40 10.88 7.29
N LEU A 72 0.78 12.05 7.12
CA LEU A 72 0.11 12.78 8.22
C LEU A 72 -1.04 11.98 8.86
N VAL A 73 -1.89 11.37 8.03
CA VAL A 73 -3.03 10.57 8.47
C VAL A 73 -2.55 9.29 9.16
N THR A 74 -1.43 8.72 8.73
CA THR A 74 -0.82 7.54 9.36
C THR A 74 -0.41 7.83 10.79
N ASP A 75 0.20 9.00 11.02
CA ASP A 75 0.58 9.45 12.35
C ASP A 75 -0.64 9.82 13.22
N LEU A 76 -1.71 10.36 12.61
CA LEU A 76 -2.94 10.76 13.31
C LEU A 76 -3.86 9.58 13.66
N LEU A 77 -4.21 8.76 12.66
CA LEU A 77 -5.18 7.67 12.75
C LEU A 77 -4.56 6.32 13.10
N ARG A 78 -3.24 6.24 13.25
CA ARG A 78 -2.48 5.06 13.69
C ARG A 78 -2.62 3.87 12.75
N TYR A 79 -1.93 3.96 11.62
CA TYR A 79 -1.63 2.89 10.66
C TYR A 79 -2.82 2.02 10.19
N LYS A 80 -3.54 1.30 11.07
CA LYS A 80 -4.67 0.43 10.74
C LYS A 80 -5.74 1.12 9.87
N PRO A 81 -6.30 2.30 10.19
CA PRO A 81 -7.28 2.93 9.31
C PRO A 81 -6.72 3.25 7.92
N VAL A 82 -5.42 3.54 7.83
CA VAL A 82 -4.74 3.78 6.54
C VAL A 82 -4.57 2.49 5.75
N ILE A 83 -4.28 1.36 6.39
CA ILE A 83 -4.24 0.03 5.75
C ILE A 83 -5.63 -0.41 5.29
N VAL A 84 -6.68 -0.13 6.08
CA VAL A 84 -8.06 -0.40 5.66
C VAL A 84 -8.46 0.49 4.48
N LEU A 85 -8.11 1.79 4.53
CA LEU A 85 -8.30 2.72 3.41
C LEU A 85 -7.57 2.24 2.17
N GLN A 86 -6.37 1.68 2.32
CA GLN A 86 -5.61 1.08 1.23
C GLN A 86 -6.38 -0.05 0.55
N GLY A 87 -6.84 -1.05 1.34
CA GLY A 87 -7.62 -2.16 0.81
C GLY A 87 -8.91 -1.71 0.13
N LEU A 88 -9.63 -0.75 0.73
CA LEU A 88 -10.86 -0.19 0.16
C LEU A 88 -10.59 0.54 -1.17
N SER A 89 -9.48 1.27 -1.24
CA SER A 89 -9.06 2.00 -2.44
C SER A 89 -8.67 1.05 -3.57
N TYR A 90 -8.02 -0.09 -3.27
CA TYR A 90 -7.76 -1.14 -4.25
C TYR A 90 -9.04 -1.81 -4.75
N VAL A 91 -9.95 -2.21 -3.85
CA VAL A 91 -11.25 -2.79 -4.24
C VAL A 91 -12.03 -1.83 -5.13
N THR A 92 -12.11 -0.56 -4.74
CA THR A 92 -12.79 0.49 -5.52
C THR A 92 -12.13 0.67 -6.89
N ALA A 93 -10.79 0.69 -6.96
CA ALA A 93 -10.06 0.80 -8.22
C ALA A 93 -10.39 -0.36 -9.16
N PHE A 94 -10.30 -1.61 -8.70
CA PHE A 94 -10.56 -2.77 -9.56
C PHE A 94 -12.04 -2.95 -9.92
N LEU A 95 -12.96 -2.54 -9.05
CA LEU A 95 -14.39 -2.44 -9.40
C LEU A 95 -14.62 -1.43 -10.54
N LEU A 96 -13.98 -0.26 -10.47
CA LEU A 96 -14.07 0.75 -11.53
C LEU A 96 -13.38 0.30 -12.82
N VAL A 97 -12.25 -0.43 -12.74
CA VAL A 97 -11.62 -1.05 -13.91
C VAL A 97 -12.56 -2.06 -14.56
N LEU A 98 -13.23 -2.92 -13.78
CA LEU A 98 -14.14 -3.92 -14.31
C LEU A 98 -15.41 -3.28 -14.91
N LEU A 99 -16.11 -2.46 -14.14
CA LEU A 99 -17.45 -1.95 -14.48
C LEU A 99 -17.42 -0.67 -15.32
N GLY A 100 -16.40 0.16 -15.13
CA GLY A 100 -16.34 1.49 -15.73
C GLY A 100 -15.96 1.46 -17.21
N SER A 101 -16.60 2.29 -18.02
CA SER A 101 -16.29 2.44 -19.45
C SER A 101 -15.76 3.84 -19.77
N GLY A 102 -14.85 3.91 -20.74
CA GLY A 102 -14.24 5.16 -21.19
C GLY A 102 -13.12 5.70 -20.31
N ILE A 103 -12.56 6.83 -20.75
CA ILE A 103 -11.35 7.43 -20.17
C ILE A 103 -11.58 7.92 -18.74
N ARG A 104 -12.70 8.60 -18.49
CA ARG A 104 -13.01 9.15 -17.16
C ARG A 104 -13.08 8.06 -16.10
N ALA A 105 -13.70 6.93 -16.42
CA ALA A 105 -13.76 5.80 -15.50
C ALA A 105 -12.37 5.23 -15.21
N ALA A 106 -11.51 5.09 -16.24
CA ALA A 106 -10.12 4.66 -16.07
C ALA A 106 -9.30 5.65 -15.23
N GLN A 107 -9.52 6.96 -15.40
CA GLN A 107 -8.88 8.00 -14.58
C GLN A 107 -9.31 7.92 -13.12
N VAL A 108 -10.61 7.78 -12.84
CA VAL A 108 -11.11 7.64 -11.46
C VAL A 108 -10.62 6.32 -10.83
N ALA A 109 -10.54 5.25 -11.62
CA ALA A 109 -9.99 3.98 -11.17
C ALA A 109 -8.52 4.11 -10.74
N LEU A 110 -7.68 4.75 -11.57
CA LEU A 110 -6.27 4.97 -11.26
C LEU A 110 -6.05 6.03 -10.18
N PHE A 111 -6.93 7.02 -10.06
CA PHE A 111 -6.95 7.93 -8.93
C PHE A 111 -7.18 7.15 -7.62
N SER A 112 -8.18 6.25 -7.57
CA SER A 112 -8.41 5.37 -6.42
C SER A 112 -7.20 4.47 -6.15
N TYR A 113 -6.62 3.88 -7.21
CA TYR A 113 -5.43 3.04 -7.08
C TYR A 113 -4.23 3.85 -6.54
N SER A 114 -4.10 5.12 -6.90
CA SER A 114 -3.00 5.99 -6.44
C SER A 114 -3.03 6.24 -4.92
N ILE A 115 -4.23 6.32 -4.32
CA ILE A 115 -4.41 6.41 -2.87
C ILE A 115 -3.87 5.13 -2.21
N ALA A 116 -4.20 3.97 -2.80
CA ALA A 116 -3.75 2.69 -2.30
C ALA A 116 -2.22 2.53 -2.39
N MET A 117 -1.60 3.01 -3.47
CA MET A 117 -0.14 3.03 -3.64
C MET A 117 0.56 3.95 -2.64
N ALA A 118 0.01 5.13 -2.36
CA ALA A 118 0.55 6.02 -1.34
C ALA A 118 0.48 5.37 0.06
N ALA A 119 -0.61 4.64 0.34
CA ALA A 119 -0.84 3.94 1.60
C ALA A 119 0.07 2.72 1.85
N ASP A 120 0.81 2.21 0.85
CA ASP A 120 1.81 1.14 1.04
C ASP A 120 2.87 1.50 2.09
N VAL A 121 3.20 2.78 2.23
CA VAL A 121 4.17 3.24 3.23
C VAL A 121 3.66 2.96 4.65
N ALA A 122 2.36 3.14 4.88
CA ALA A 122 1.72 2.85 6.16
C ALA A 122 1.76 1.36 6.49
N TYR A 123 1.59 0.49 5.49
CA TYR A 123 1.67 -0.95 5.66
C TYR A 123 3.06 -1.40 6.12
N PHE A 124 4.15 -0.93 5.49
CA PHE A 124 5.50 -1.33 5.91
C PHE A 124 5.91 -0.72 7.25
N THR A 125 5.44 0.48 7.56
CA THR A 125 5.75 1.14 8.84
C THR A 125 4.99 0.54 10.01
N TYR A 126 3.80 -0.02 9.76
CA TYR A 126 3.01 -0.72 10.77
C TYR A 126 3.74 -1.89 11.43
N ILE A 127 4.62 -2.59 10.70
CA ILE A 127 5.48 -3.66 11.24
C ILE A 127 6.21 -3.18 12.50
N TYR A 128 6.82 -1.99 12.42
CA TYR A 128 7.62 -1.41 13.49
C TYR A 128 6.76 -0.86 14.65
N SER A 129 5.45 -0.73 14.46
CA SER A 129 4.52 -0.30 15.52
C SER A 129 3.99 -1.46 16.39
N VAL A 130 4.04 -2.70 15.89
CA VAL A 130 3.45 -3.88 16.55
C VAL A 130 4.48 -4.89 17.01
N VAL A 131 5.65 -4.94 16.36
CA VAL A 131 6.71 -5.90 16.64
C VAL A 131 7.75 -5.28 17.58
N GLN A 132 8.53 -6.09 18.29
CA GLN A 132 9.65 -5.59 19.08
C GLN A 132 10.91 -5.41 18.21
N PRO A 133 11.82 -4.47 18.56
CA PRO A 133 13.02 -4.18 17.76
C PRO A 133 13.91 -5.39 17.45
N SER A 134 13.98 -6.37 18.37
CA SER A 134 14.73 -7.63 18.20
C SER A 134 14.26 -8.47 17.00
N TYR A 135 13.02 -8.29 16.55
CA TYR A 135 12.43 -9.04 15.44
C TYR A 135 12.15 -8.18 14.21
N TYR A 136 12.45 -6.86 14.22
CA TYR A 136 12.17 -5.96 13.09
C TYR A 136 12.74 -6.46 11.78
N GLN A 137 14.00 -6.87 11.82
CA GLN A 137 14.67 -7.39 10.67
C GLN A 137 13.86 -8.61 10.15
N ARG A 138 13.67 -9.66 10.98
CA ARG A 138 13.06 -10.93 10.57
C ARG A 138 11.64 -10.77 10.07
N VAL A 139 10.83 -9.95 10.73
CA VAL A 139 9.44 -9.73 10.31
C VAL A 139 9.40 -8.95 9.00
N THR A 140 10.28 -7.96 8.83
CA THR A 140 10.35 -7.20 7.57
C THR A 140 10.70 -8.10 6.40
N SER A 141 11.61 -9.07 6.55
CA SER A 141 11.93 -10.01 5.47
C SER A 141 10.79 -10.97 5.15
N TYR A 142 10.09 -11.50 6.15
CA TYR A 142 8.91 -12.33 5.91
C TYR A 142 7.82 -11.56 5.18
N VAL A 143 7.53 -10.32 5.61
CA VAL A 143 6.53 -9.47 4.98
C VAL A 143 6.92 -9.09 3.54
N ARG A 144 8.16 -8.64 3.32
CA ARG A 144 8.66 -8.30 1.98
C ARG A 144 8.70 -9.52 1.07
N GLY A 145 9.09 -10.68 1.61
CA GLY A 145 9.08 -11.95 0.91
C GLY A 145 7.66 -12.37 0.51
N ALA A 146 6.68 -12.23 1.41
CA ALA A 146 5.28 -12.52 1.12
C ALA A 146 4.71 -11.61 0.01
N ASN A 147 5.04 -10.31 0.02
CA ASN A 147 4.65 -9.40 -1.06
C ASN A 147 5.24 -9.82 -2.42
N LEU A 148 6.55 -10.09 -2.48
CA LEU A 148 7.21 -10.53 -3.70
C LEU A 148 6.67 -11.88 -4.18
N LEU A 149 6.39 -12.81 -3.26
CA LEU A 149 5.75 -14.08 -3.58
C LEU A 149 4.34 -13.87 -4.14
N GLY A 150 3.55 -12.96 -3.56
CA GLY A 150 2.23 -12.59 -4.06
C GLY A 150 2.28 -12.05 -5.49
N TYR A 151 3.20 -11.12 -5.76
CA TYR A 151 3.45 -10.62 -7.12
C TYR A 151 3.85 -11.73 -8.10
N ALA A 152 4.80 -12.58 -7.73
CA ALA A 152 5.26 -13.67 -8.58
C ALA A 152 4.15 -14.67 -8.88
N VAL A 153 3.39 -15.09 -7.86
CA VAL A 153 2.22 -15.97 -8.02
C VAL A 153 1.17 -15.30 -8.91
N GLY A 154 0.88 -14.01 -8.71
CA GLY A 154 -0.06 -13.27 -9.52
C GLY A 154 0.34 -13.24 -11.00
N ALA A 155 1.59 -12.89 -11.29
CA ALA A 155 2.10 -12.77 -12.65
C ALA A 155 2.21 -14.13 -13.37
N LEU A 156 2.68 -15.18 -12.67
CA LEU A 156 2.75 -16.53 -13.23
C LEU A 156 1.37 -17.14 -13.43
N LEU A 157 0.45 -16.94 -12.47
CA LEU A 157 -0.94 -17.36 -12.62
C LEU A 157 -1.56 -16.69 -13.84
N ALA A 158 -1.34 -15.39 -14.01
CA ALA A 158 -1.82 -14.66 -15.17
C ALA A 158 -1.28 -15.22 -16.49
N GLN A 159 0.03 -15.46 -16.54
CA GLN A 159 0.69 -16.01 -17.71
C GLN A 159 0.14 -17.39 -18.07
N ILE A 160 0.00 -18.28 -17.09
CA ILE A 160 -0.54 -19.64 -17.28
C ILE A 160 -1.98 -19.58 -17.78
N LEU A 161 -2.84 -18.78 -17.14
CA LEU A 161 -4.25 -18.66 -17.52
C LEU A 161 -4.42 -18.09 -18.94
N GLN A 162 -3.60 -17.12 -19.31
CA GLN A 162 -3.62 -16.52 -20.65
C GLN A 162 -3.07 -17.49 -21.71
N SER A 163 -1.92 -18.14 -21.45
CA SER A 163 -1.22 -18.95 -22.46
C SER A 163 -1.79 -20.36 -22.64
N LEU A 164 -2.19 -21.02 -21.54
CA LEU A 164 -2.71 -22.39 -21.56
C LEU A 164 -4.23 -22.44 -21.53
N GLY A 165 -4.85 -21.48 -20.84
CA GLY A 165 -6.29 -21.47 -20.62
C GLY A 165 -7.10 -20.66 -21.62
N GLY A 166 -6.45 -19.81 -22.45
CA GLY A 166 -7.15 -18.86 -23.33
C GLY A 166 -8.14 -17.97 -22.58
N VAL A 167 -7.90 -17.76 -21.28
CA VAL A 167 -8.83 -17.08 -20.38
C VAL A 167 -8.87 -15.59 -20.72
N SER A 168 -10.04 -14.96 -20.62
CA SER A 168 -10.17 -13.53 -20.87
C SER A 168 -9.44 -12.68 -19.82
N LEU A 169 -8.87 -11.55 -20.25
CA LEU A 169 -8.32 -10.54 -19.34
C LEU A 169 -9.35 -10.06 -18.30
N TYR A 170 -10.64 -10.12 -18.64
CA TYR A 170 -11.73 -9.82 -17.72
C TYR A 170 -11.76 -10.78 -16.51
N CYS A 171 -11.51 -12.07 -16.72
CA CYS A 171 -11.42 -13.05 -15.64
C CYS A 171 -10.19 -12.79 -14.75
N LEU A 172 -9.05 -12.41 -15.33
CA LEU A 172 -7.85 -12.01 -14.57
C LEU A 172 -8.09 -10.78 -13.68
N ALA A 173 -8.85 -9.81 -14.17
CA ALA A 173 -9.30 -8.66 -13.39
C ALA A 173 -10.24 -9.08 -12.24
N PHE A 174 -11.11 -10.07 -12.46
CA PHE A 174 -11.98 -10.62 -11.42
C PHE A 174 -11.20 -11.39 -10.33
N VAL A 175 -10.23 -12.21 -10.72
CA VAL A 175 -9.31 -12.88 -9.78
C VAL A 175 -8.55 -11.85 -8.94
N THR A 176 -8.10 -10.76 -9.56
CA THR A 176 -7.47 -9.65 -8.87
C THR A 176 -8.41 -9.01 -7.84
N LEU A 177 -9.67 -8.77 -8.22
CA LEU A 177 -10.70 -8.23 -7.33
C LEU A 177 -10.93 -9.13 -6.10
N ILE A 178 -11.01 -10.46 -6.31
CA ILE A 178 -11.14 -11.42 -5.21
C ILE A 178 -9.93 -11.30 -4.28
N SER A 179 -8.72 -11.27 -4.83
CA SER A 179 -7.49 -11.16 -4.05
C SER A 179 -7.46 -9.92 -3.17
N VAL A 180 -7.70 -8.74 -3.74
CA VAL A 180 -7.70 -7.48 -2.98
C VAL A 180 -8.86 -7.41 -1.97
N SER A 181 -9.97 -8.12 -2.23
CA SER A 181 -11.08 -8.24 -1.27
C SER A 181 -10.69 -9.09 -0.06
N ILE A 182 -9.96 -10.20 -0.26
CA ILE A 182 -9.39 -11.00 0.83
C ILE A 182 -8.39 -10.16 1.63
N ALA A 183 -7.57 -9.35 0.96
CA ALA A 183 -6.66 -8.41 1.64
C ALA A 183 -7.44 -7.40 2.49
N LEU A 184 -8.51 -6.80 1.96
CA LEU A 184 -9.38 -5.89 2.73
C LEU A 184 -9.94 -6.57 3.99
N ILE A 185 -10.49 -7.78 3.86
CA ILE A 185 -11.01 -8.54 5.02
C ILE A 185 -9.89 -8.78 6.04
N THR A 186 -8.70 -9.18 5.59
CA THR A 186 -7.54 -9.40 6.45
C THR A 186 -7.11 -8.11 7.18
N SER A 187 -7.18 -6.96 6.51
CA SER A 187 -6.84 -5.66 7.10
C SER A 187 -7.74 -5.28 8.28
N LEU A 188 -9.02 -5.69 8.25
CA LEU A 188 -9.98 -5.44 9.33
C LEU A 188 -9.61 -6.24 10.59
N LEU A 189 -9.03 -7.43 10.41
CA LEU A 189 -8.60 -8.34 11.47
C LEU A 189 -7.28 -7.89 12.13
N LEU A 190 -6.56 -6.92 11.56
CA LEU A 190 -5.31 -6.42 12.15
C LEU A 190 -5.55 -5.80 13.54
N PRO A 191 -4.66 -6.04 14.52
CA PRO A 191 -4.83 -5.49 15.88
C PRO A 191 -4.71 -3.96 15.90
N MET A 192 -5.53 -3.29 16.70
CA MET A 192 -5.38 -1.83 16.87
C MET A 192 -4.22 -1.51 17.83
N PRO A 193 -3.26 -0.64 17.46
CA PRO A 193 -2.23 -0.18 18.38
C PRO A 193 -2.85 0.66 19.52
N LYS A 194 -2.52 0.28 20.77
CA LYS A 194 -3.36 0.43 21.98
C LYS A 194 -3.57 1.83 22.58
N THR A 195 -2.91 2.89 22.13
CA THR A 195 -2.85 4.14 22.93
C THR A 195 -3.57 5.36 22.34
N SER A 196 -4.77 5.24 21.77
CA SER A 196 -5.46 6.35 21.08
C SER A 196 -5.42 7.67 21.88
N LEU A 197 -4.64 8.66 21.41
CA LEU A 197 -4.57 10.01 22.00
C LEU A 197 -5.92 10.73 21.90
N PHE A 198 -6.67 10.47 20.83
CA PHE A 198 -8.00 11.01 20.59
C PHE A 198 -9.02 10.59 21.66
N ILE A 199 -8.90 9.37 22.21
CA ILE A 199 -9.80 8.91 23.27
C ILE A 199 -9.48 9.59 24.60
N LYS A 200 -8.19 9.87 24.87
CA LYS A 200 -7.78 10.53 26.12
C LYS A 200 -8.28 11.98 26.19
N GLU A 201 -8.36 12.65 25.05
CA GLU A 201 -8.88 14.02 24.96
C GLU A 201 -10.42 14.06 25.03
N ASN A 202 -11.13 13.09 24.42
CA ASN A 202 -12.58 12.96 24.55
C ASN A 202 -13.03 12.80 26.02
N TYR A 203 -12.28 12.06 26.83
CA TYR A 203 -12.53 11.98 28.28
C TYR A 203 -12.34 13.34 28.98
N SER A 204 -11.30 14.10 28.60
CA SER A 204 -11.02 15.39 29.23
C SER A 204 -11.99 16.52 28.81
N VAL A 205 -12.52 16.48 27.58
CA VAL A 205 -13.50 17.44 27.08
C VAL A 205 -14.89 17.14 27.64
N GLN A 206 -15.26 15.86 27.72
CA GLN A 206 -16.55 15.45 28.28
C GLN A 206 -16.65 15.68 29.79
N GLN A 207 -15.52 15.66 30.49
CA GLN A 207 -15.46 15.96 31.93
C GLN A 207 -15.43 17.47 32.23
N ARG A 208 -15.13 18.32 31.23
CA ARG A 208 -15.19 19.79 31.35
C ARG A 208 -16.56 20.37 31.00
N ASN A 209 -17.29 19.70 30.11
CA ASN A 209 -18.60 20.13 29.64
C ASN A 209 -19.77 19.57 30.48
N ALA A 210 -19.50 18.76 31.50
CA ALA A 210 -20.52 18.30 32.45
C ALA A 210 -20.85 19.33 33.54
N ASP A 211 -20.12 20.46 33.59
CA ASP A 211 -20.29 21.53 34.59
C ASP A 211 -21.01 22.79 34.06
N GLU A 212 -21.31 22.90 32.76
CA GLU A 212 -22.01 24.08 32.20
C GLU A 212 -23.10 23.67 31.21
N ASP A 213 -24.35 23.99 31.56
CA ASP A 213 -25.58 23.61 30.87
C ASP A 213 -26.03 24.62 29.80
N ALA A 214 -26.70 24.08 28.76
CA ALA A 214 -27.67 24.67 27.82
C ALA A 214 -27.23 25.70 26.74
N ASP A 215 -27.32 25.33 25.44
CA ASP A 215 -28.37 25.80 24.49
C ASP A 215 -28.16 25.24 23.05
N LYS A 216 -29.23 25.11 22.25
CA LYS A 216 -29.26 24.48 20.91
C LYS A 216 -28.50 25.22 19.78
N SER A 217 -27.70 26.24 20.09
CA SER A 217 -26.69 26.82 19.20
C SER A 217 -25.34 26.07 19.25
N GLU A 218 -25.23 25.05 20.11
CA GLU A 218 -24.00 24.32 20.38
C GLU A 218 -23.41 23.57 19.19
N SER A 219 -24.20 23.09 18.22
CA SER A 219 -23.64 22.25 17.15
C SER A 219 -22.63 22.98 16.26
N GLN A 220 -22.87 24.26 15.94
CA GLN A 220 -21.97 25.01 15.06
C GLN A 220 -20.76 25.57 15.82
N TYR A 221 -20.95 25.97 17.09
CA TYR A 221 -19.86 26.34 17.98
C TYR A 221 -18.95 25.14 18.28
N TYR A 222 -19.53 23.96 18.56
CA TYR A 222 -18.78 22.72 18.78
C TYR A 222 -18.00 22.28 17.53
N ILE A 223 -18.61 22.33 16.34
CA ILE A 223 -17.91 22.04 15.07
C ILE A 223 -16.76 23.01 14.83
N TRP A 224 -16.95 24.31 15.11
CA TRP A 224 -15.90 25.32 14.94
C TRP A 224 -14.77 25.13 15.95
N VAL A 225 -15.07 24.97 17.25
CA VAL A 225 -14.08 24.70 18.32
C VAL A 225 -13.32 23.41 18.04
N TRP A 226 -14.01 22.35 17.59
CA TRP A 226 -13.38 21.10 17.16
C TRP A 226 -12.48 21.29 15.96
N SER A 227 -12.92 22.03 14.93
CA SER A 227 -12.13 22.31 13.72
C SER A 227 -10.88 23.12 14.04
N VAL A 228 -10.98 24.14 14.92
CA VAL A 228 -9.85 24.96 15.36
C VAL A 228 -8.88 24.14 16.21
N THR A 229 -9.38 23.29 17.09
CA THR A 229 -8.56 22.42 17.93
C THR A 229 -7.85 21.35 17.09
N ALA A 230 -8.56 20.74 16.15
CA ALA A 230 -8.01 19.80 15.18
C ALA A 230 -6.96 20.47 14.29
N ALA A 231 -7.24 21.67 13.75
CA ALA A 231 -6.28 22.44 12.96
C ALA A 231 -5.00 22.77 13.74
N ARG A 232 -5.13 23.17 15.01
CA ARG A 232 -3.99 23.42 15.90
C ARG A 232 -3.20 22.14 16.19
N HIS A 233 -3.89 21.01 16.36
CA HIS A 233 -3.25 19.71 16.57
C HIS A 233 -2.48 19.24 15.33
N ILE A 234 -3.12 19.33 14.15
CA ILE A 234 -2.51 19.04 12.85
C ILE A 234 -1.29 19.94 12.63
N GLY A 235 -1.39 21.24 12.93
CA GLY A 235 -0.25 22.16 12.84
C GLY A 235 0.92 21.77 13.75
N ARG A 236 0.64 21.33 14.99
CA ARG A 236 1.69 20.82 15.90
C ARG A 236 2.32 19.53 15.39
N MET A 237 1.52 18.59 14.86
CA MET A 237 2.04 17.35 14.28
C MET A 237 2.89 17.61 13.05
N PHE A 238 2.45 18.49 12.15
CA PHE A 238 3.22 18.92 11.00
C PHE A 238 4.55 19.56 11.43
N THR A 239 4.53 20.41 12.45
CA THR A 239 5.77 21.01 13.00
C THR A 239 6.72 19.95 13.55
N ARG A 240 6.21 18.96 14.30
CA ARG A 240 7.01 17.84 14.80
C ARG A 240 7.61 17.02 13.67
N LEU A 241 6.82 16.67 12.67
CA LEU A 241 7.25 15.94 11.48
C LEU A 241 8.37 16.68 10.75
N VAL A 242 8.28 18.01 10.59
CA VAL A 242 9.36 18.82 10.00
C VAL A 242 10.63 18.78 10.86
N LEU A 243 10.51 18.85 12.18
CA LEU A 243 11.66 18.74 13.10
C LEU A 243 12.30 17.34 13.02
N ASP A 244 11.49 16.29 13.02
CA ASP A 244 11.93 14.89 12.91
C ASP A 244 12.59 14.64 11.54
N CYS A 245 12.05 15.19 10.46
CA CYS A 245 12.67 15.17 9.14
C CYS A 245 14.03 15.87 9.18
N LYS A 246 14.12 17.07 9.75
CA LYS A 246 15.40 17.80 9.85
C LYS A 246 16.44 17.01 10.63
N GLN A 247 16.04 16.34 11.71
CA GLN A 247 16.93 15.52 12.52
C GLN A 247 17.37 14.24 11.76
N CYS A 248 16.43 13.52 11.13
CA CYS A 248 16.73 12.31 10.36
C CYS A 248 17.65 12.59 9.17
N TYR A 249 17.39 13.66 8.41
CA TYR A 249 18.19 14.05 7.24
C TYR A 249 19.49 14.78 7.59
N SER A 250 19.77 15.02 8.88
CA SER A 250 21.10 15.45 9.31
C SER A 250 22.15 14.36 9.11
N SER A 251 21.75 13.09 8.98
CA SER A 251 22.65 11.99 8.65
C SER A 251 22.80 11.82 7.14
N VAL A 252 24.02 12.00 6.64
CA VAL A 252 24.36 11.80 5.21
C VAL A 252 24.03 10.38 4.75
N ALA A 253 24.23 9.38 5.61
CA ALA A 253 23.91 7.99 5.31
C ALA A 253 22.40 7.81 5.05
N VAL A 254 21.55 8.36 5.91
CA VAL A 254 20.08 8.29 5.76
C VAL A 254 19.64 8.99 4.48
N LEU A 255 20.21 10.17 4.19
CA LEU A 255 19.91 10.93 2.98
C LEU A 255 20.26 10.14 1.71
N PHE A 256 21.44 9.50 1.68
CA PHE A 256 21.84 8.65 0.57
C PHE A 256 20.89 7.46 0.38
N PHE A 257 20.54 6.75 1.45
CA PHE A 257 19.59 5.63 1.38
C PHE A 257 18.20 6.07 0.90
N CYS A 258 17.72 7.24 1.32
CA CYS A 258 16.45 7.79 0.86
C CYS A 258 16.48 8.14 -0.64
N ILE A 259 17.54 8.79 -1.12
CA ILE A 259 17.69 9.14 -2.55
C ILE A 259 17.78 7.86 -3.39
N TRP A 260 18.58 6.89 -2.95
CA TRP A 260 18.71 5.60 -3.62
C TRP A 260 17.37 4.85 -3.70
N ALA A 261 16.67 4.74 -2.56
CA ALA A 261 15.38 4.07 -2.49
C ALA A 261 14.29 4.79 -3.31
N ALA A 262 14.28 6.13 -3.29
CA ALA A 262 13.34 6.93 -4.08
C ALA A 262 13.60 6.75 -5.58
N THR A 263 14.85 6.91 -6.02
CA THR A 263 15.25 6.73 -7.43
C THR A 263 14.92 5.31 -7.90
N GLY A 264 15.22 4.29 -7.10
CA GLY A 264 14.90 2.90 -7.42
C GLY A 264 13.40 2.64 -7.54
N ARG A 265 12.57 3.16 -6.62
CA ARG A 265 11.11 3.01 -6.72
C ARG A 265 10.52 3.76 -7.91
N CYS A 266 10.98 4.99 -8.17
CA CYS A 266 10.53 5.76 -9.32
C CYS A 266 10.90 5.06 -10.64
N GLY A 267 12.15 4.58 -10.76
CA GLY A 267 12.60 3.81 -11.93
C GLY A 267 11.78 2.55 -12.13
N PHE A 268 11.53 1.78 -11.06
CA PHE A 268 10.67 0.60 -11.12
C PHE A 268 9.26 0.94 -11.63
N TYR A 269 8.59 1.96 -11.08
CA TYR A 269 7.24 2.32 -11.53
C TYR A 269 7.19 2.84 -12.96
N GLN A 270 8.23 3.57 -13.41
CA GLN A 270 8.32 3.98 -14.81
C GLN A 270 8.45 2.76 -15.73
N VAL A 271 9.39 1.85 -15.45
CA VAL A 271 9.54 0.64 -16.26
C VAL A 271 8.27 -0.20 -16.24
N ALA A 272 7.73 -0.51 -15.06
CA ALA A 272 6.53 -1.33 -14.92
C ALA A 272 5.31 -0.76 -15.66
N SER A 273 5.13 0.57 -15.67
CA SER A 273 3.97 1.20 -16.32
C SER A 273 4.12 1.31 -17.84
N TYR A 274 5.34 1.52 -18.35
CA TYR A 274 5.55 1.87 -19.76
C TYR A 274 6.21 0.77 -20.60
N VAL A 275 6.80 -0.27 -19.99
CA VAL A 275 7.44 -1.37 -20.73
C VAL A 275 6.46 -2.10 -21.64
N GLN A 276 5.22 -2.29 -21.18
CA GLN A 276 4.14 -2.87 -21.97
C GLN A 276 3.83 -1.98 -23.19
N LEU A 277 3.62 -0.68 -23.00
CA LEU A 277 3.38 0.24 -24.12
C LEU A 277 4.53 0.25 -25.15
N LEU A 278 5.77 0.11 -24.69
CA LEU A 278 6.93 -0.01 -25.57
C LEU A 278 6.89 -1.29 -26.41
N TRP A 279 6.59 -2.43 -25.80
CA TRP A 279 6.44 -3.70 -26.53
C TRP A 279 5.29 -3.67 -27.53
N LEU A 280 4.20 -2.96 -27.22
CA LEU A 280 3.08 -2.78 -28.15
C LEU A 280 3.52 -2.04 -29.42
N TYR A 281 4.39 -1.03 -29.27
CA TYR A 281 4.97 -0.30 -30.40
C TYR A 281 5.96 -1.15 -31.22
N ILE A 282 6.80 -1.96 -30.57
CA ILE A 282 7.82 -2.76 -31.23
C ILE A 282 7.24 -4.01 -31.91
N GLN A 283 6.30 -4.71 -31.25
CA GLN A 283 5.77 -6.00 -31.68
C GLN A 283 4.24 -6.09 -31.50
N PRO A 284 3.46 -5.45 -32.39
CA PRO A 284 2.00 -5.33 -32.23
C PRO A 284 1.24 -6.66 -32.30
N HIS A 285 1.79 -7.68 -32.97
CA HIS A 285 1.10 -8.96 -33.20
C HIS A 285 1.34 -10.03 -32.11
N ASN A 286 2.39 -9.91 -31.28
CA ASN A 286 2.71 -10.87 -30.21
C ASN A 286 2.90 -10.17 -28.85
N PHE A 287 2.24 -9.03 -28.67
CA PHE A 287 2.42 -8.12 -27.55
C PHE A 287 2.22 -8.74 -26.15
N THR A 288 1.55 -9.89 -26.07
CA THR A 288 1.01 -10.47 -24.83
C THR A 288 1.72 -11.75 -24.41
N ALA A 289 2.58 -12.30 -25.27
CA ALA A 289 2.97 -13.70 -25.19
C ALA A 289 3.70 -14.06 -23.88
N TYR A 290 4.39 -13.11 -23.24
CA TYR A 290 5.23 -13.39 -22.05
C TYR A 290 5.24 -12.30 -20.96
N ASN A 291 4.29 -11.37 -20.95
CA ASN A 291 4.31 -10.24 -20.00
C ASN A 291 4.32 -10.72 -18.54
N GLY A 292 3.42 -11.62 -18.17
CA GLY A 292 3.37 -12.20 -16.82
C GLY A 292 4.57 -13.11 -16.51
N GLY A 293 5.14 -13.77 -17.53
CA GLY A 293 6.33 -14.61 -17.38
C GLY A 293 7.58 -13.80 -17.00
N VAL A 294 7.83 -12.70 -17.71
CA VAL A 294 8.98 -11.81 -17.45
C VAL A 294 8.85 -11.17 -16.06
N ASP A 295 7.68 -10.63 -15.73
CA ASP A 295 7.42 -10.02 -14.42
C ASP A 295 7.53 -11.05 -13.28
N GLY A 296 7.00 -12.27 -13.50
CA GLY A 296 7.06 -13.36 -12.54
C GLY A 296 8.51 -13.81 -12.25
N ILE A 297 9.30 -14.08 -13.29
CA ILE A 297 10.70 -14.49 -13.13
C ILE A 297 11.53 -13.37 -12.51
N GLY A 298 11.37 -12.12 -12.96
CA GLY A 298 12.07 -10.97 -12.39
C GLY A 298 11.76 -10.79 -10.89
N THR A 299 10.52 -11.02 -10.49
CA THR A 299 10.10 -10.97 -9.09
C THR A 299 10.67 -12.13 -8.28
N LEU A 300 10.74 -13.34 -8.83
CA LEU A 300 11.37 -14.48 -8.16
C LEU A 300 12.88 -14.28 -7.96
N ILE A 301 13.57 -13.72 -8.95
CA ILE A 301 14.99 -13.35 -8.80
C ILE A 301 15.14 -12.30 -7.71
N SER A 302 14.25 -11.30 -7.67
CA SER A 302 14.24 -10.29 -6.60
C SER A 302 14.01 -10.90 -5.22
N LEU A 303 13.13 -11.91 -5.12
CA LEU A 303 12.91 -12.68 -3.90
C LEU A 303 14.18 -13.44 -3.50
N LEU A 304 14.83 -14.14 -4.43
CA LEU A 304 16.08 -14.86 -4.16
C LEU A 304 17.20 -13.92 -3.69
N ILE A 305 17.35 -12.75 -4.34
CA ILE A 305 18.32 -11.73 -3.93
C ILE A 305 17.99 -11.20 -2.53
N LEU A 306 16.72 -10.90 -2.25
CA LEU A 306 16.29 -10.47 -0.92
C LEU A 306 16.68 -11.50 0.14
N TRP A 307 16.42 -12.79 -0.09
CA TRP A 307 16.77 -13.88 0.82
C TRP A 307 18.28 -14.14 0.92
N ALA A 308 19.03 -13.95 -0.16
CA ALA A 308 20.49 -14.07 -0.17
C ALA A 308 21.15 -12.93 0.64
N CYS A 309 20.80 -11.67 0.36
CA CYS A 309 21.25 -10.52 1.14
C CYS A 309 20.86 -10.66 2.61
N TRP A 310 19.65 -11.16 2.88
CA TRP A 310 19.15 -11.46 4.21
C TRP A 310 20.04 -12.47 4.97
N SER A 311 20.40 -13.56 4.30
CA SER A 311 21.26 -14.60 4.86
C SER A 311 22.65 -14.06 5.16
N ILE A 312 23.24 -13.27 4.25
CA ILE A 312 24.55 -12.66 4.42
C ILE A 312 24.58 -11.70 5.62
N PHE A 313 23.55 -10.86 5.78
CA PHE A 313 23.45 -9.95 6.93
C PHE A 313 23.25 -10.69 8.26
N LEU A 314 22.50 -11.80 8.27
CA LEU A 314 22.36 -12.67 9.45
C LEU A 314 23.68 -13.32 9.86
N PHE A 315 24.45 -13.84 8.90
CA PHE A 315 25.75 -14.45 9.16
C PHE A 315 26.79 -13.41 9.60
N GLY A 316 26.77 -12.21 9.01
CA GLY A 316 27.67 -11.10 9.41
C GLY A 316 27.46 -10.63 10.85
N LEU A 317 26.21 -10.54 11.32
CA LEU A 317 25.90 -10.15 12.71
C LEU A 317 26.15 -11.28 13.72
N CYS A 318 25.89 -12.55 13.35
CA CYS A 318 26.25 -13.69 14.20
C CYS A 318 27.77 -13.87 14.35
N GLY A 319 28.56 -13.47 13.35
CA GLY A 319 30.02 -13.43 13.44
C GLY A 319 30.54 -12.35 14.39
N TYR A 320 29.87 -11.19 14.46
CA TYR A 320 30.29 -10.08 15.32
C TYR A 320 29.92 -10.28 16.80
N SER A 321 28.90 -11.10 17.12
CA SER A 321 28.53 -11.42 18.51
C SER A 321 29.33 -12.58 19.12
N ARG A 322 30.29 -13.17 18.38
CA ARG A 322 31.20 -14.23 18.85
C ARG A 322 32.67 -13.79 18.89
N ALA A 323 32.96 -12.50 18.66
CA ALA A 323 34.27 -11.90 18.85
C ALA A 323 34.28 -11.01 20.09
#